data_AF-A0A0A9D215-F1
#
_entry.id   AF-A0A0A9D215-F1
#
_cell.length_a   1.000
_cell.length_b   1.000
_cell.length_c   1.000
_cell.angle_alpha   90.00
_cell.angle_beta   90.00
_cell.angle_gamma   90.00
#
_symmetry.space_group_name_H-M   'P 1'
#
loop_
_entity.id
_entity.type
_entity.pdbx_description
1 polymer ?
#
loop_
_entity_poly.entity_id
_entity_poly.type
_entity_poly.pdbx_seq_one_letter_code
_entity_poly.pdbx_strand_id
1 'polypeptide(L)'
;MNDFHIGWFMHPMVCGDYPPVMRKNVGSRLPSFTDEERKRVKGSFDFVGFNHYIAVYVKADLSRLDQKLRDYMADAAVKYDMPFLKSSNQFPFGLTNDFMSSTPWALKKMLKHLRVKYKNPAVMIHENGAAGQSDPSGGNTYDDEFRSQFLQDYIEATLHSIRNGSNVQGYFVWSFLDVFEYLFGYRLRFGVYGVDFNSTTRTRYQRHSAQWYSSFLRGGELRPVALPDRAYSQ
;
A
#
# COMPACT_ATOMS: atom_id res chain seq x y z
N MET A 1 8.37 11.32 -8.94
CA MET A 1 7.60 10.08 -8.75
C MET A 1 6.12 10.26 -8.44
N ASN A 2 5.72 11.04 -7.42
CA ASN A 2 4.30 11.19 -7.07
C ASN A 2 3.40 11.61 -8.24
N ASP A 3 3.88 12.50 -9.12
CA ASP A 3 3.13 12.89 -10.32
C ASP A 3 2.96 11.74 -11.33
N PHE A 4 3.90 10.80 -11.39
CA PHE A 4 3.84 9.62 -12.26
C PHE A 4 3.08 8.44 -11.63
N HIS A 5 2.68 8.51 -10.36
CA HIS A 5 1.92 7.46 -9.67
C HIS A 5 0.52 7.97 -9.28
N ILE A 6 0.46 8.92 -8.35
CA ILE A 6 -0.78 9.50 -7.85
C ILE A 6 -1.31 10.54 -8.84
N GLY A 7 -0.42 11.42 -9.32
CA GLY A 7 -0.81 12.54 -10.17
C GLY A 7 -1.28 12.13 -11.55
N TRP A 8 -0.83 10.98 -12.07
CA TRP A 8 -1.29 10.47 -13.37
C TRP A 8 -2.81 10.37 -13.39
N PHE A 9 -3.42 9.86 -12.31
CA PHE A 9 -4.87 9.72 -12.20
C PHE A 9 -5.52 10.95 -11.55
N MET A 10 -4.96 11.45 -10.45
CA MET A 10 -5.59 12.53 -9.69
C MET A 10 -5.56 13.88 -10.41
N HIS A 11 -4.54 14.17 -11.20
CA HIS A 11 -4.45 15.47 -11.88
C HIS A 11 -5.49 15.61 -13.00
N PRO A 12 -5.74 14.62 -13.87
CA PRO A 12 -6.85 14.68 -14.81
C PRO A 12 -8.20 14.82 -14.11
N MET A 13 -8.44 14.04 -13.06
CA MET A 13 -9.71 14.07 -12.34
C MET A 13 -9.95 15.40 -11.59
N VAL A 14 -8.92 16.10 -11.13
CA VAL A 14 -9.09 17.36 -10.37
C VAL A 14 -8.91 18.61 -11.23
N CYS A 15 -7.95 18.57 -12.15
CA CYS A 15 -7.51 19.72 -12.95
C CYS A 15 -7.95 19.63 -14.42
N GLY A 16 -8.30 18.44 -14.92
CA GLY A 16 -8.68 18.21 -16.31
C GLY A 16 -7.51 17.99 -17.27
N ASP A 17 -6.30 17.71 -16.77
CA ASP A 17 -5.14 17.40 -17.60
C ASP A 17 -4.14 16.52 -16.85
N TYR A 18 -3.17 15.95 -17.55
CA TYR A 18 -2.05 15.25 -16.92
C TYR A 18 -1.10 16.21 -16.20
N PRO A 19 -0.32 15.75 -15.19
CA PRO A 19 0.65 16.60 -14.50
C PRO A 19 1.62 17.30 -15.47
N PRO A 20 1.96 18.59 -15.27
CA PRO A 20 2.86 19.32 -16.18
C PRO A 20 4.22 18.65 -16.39
N VAL A 21 4.81 18.07 -15.34
CA VAL A 21 6.08 17.34 -15.43
C VAL A 21 5.96 16.10 -16.31
N MET A 22 4.83 15.40 -16.24
CA MET A 22 4.59 14.20 -17.02
C MET A 22 4.39 14.56 -18.49
N ARG A 23 3.60 15.60 -18.79
CA ARG A 23 3.45 16.13 -20.16
C ARG A 23 4.77 16.56 -20.77
N LYS A 24 5.58 17.30 -20.00
CA LYS A 24 6.92 17.75 -20.43
C LYS A 24 7.84 16.56 -20.72
N ASN A 25 7.93 15.61 -19.80
CA ASN A 25 8.92 14.54 -19.90
C ASN A 25 8.49 13.48 -20.90
N VAL A 26 7.25 12.98 -20.84
CA VAL A 26 6.77 11.90 -21.72
C VAL A 26 6.62 12.39 -23.15
N GLY A 27 6.16 13.63 -23.34
CA GLY A 27 5.97 14.27 -24.64
C GLY A 27 4.84 13.61 -25.43
N SER A 28 5.06 13.42 -26.73
CA SER A 28 4.04 12.92 -27.67
C SER A 28 3.55 11.49 -27.40
N ARG A 29 4.24 10.70 -26.57
CA ARG A 29 3.76 9.38 -26.14
C ARG A 29 2.61 9.47 -25.12
N LEU A 30 2.44 10.61 -24.47
CA LEU A 30 1.30 10.86 -23.61
C LEU A 30 0.18 11.44 -24.46
N PRO A 31 -0.98 10.76 -24.61
CA PRO A 31 -2.12 11.35 -25.29
C PRO A 31 -2.51 12.68 -24.64
N SER A 32 -3.14 13.56 -25.42
CA SER A 32 -3.69 14.81 -24.90
C SER A 32 -5.21 14.72 -24.90
N PHE A 33 -5.83 15.23 -23.84
CA PHE A 33 -7.28 15.32 -23.77
C PHE A 33 -7.81 16.36 -24.76
N THR A 34 -8.85 16.01 -25.52
CA THR A 34 -9.68 17.03 -26.19
C THR A 34 -10.44 17.85 -25.17
N ASP A 35 -11.05 18.95 -25.60
CA ASP A 35 -11.87 19.78 -24.70
C ASP A 35 -13.09 19.03 -24.15
N GLU A 36 -13.68 18.15 -24.95
CA GLU A 36 -14.78 17.27 -24.54
C GLU A 36 -14.29 16.26 -23.50
N GLU A 37 -13.16 15.60 -23.73
CA GLU A 37 -12.63 14.61 -22.79
C GLU A 37 -12.21 15.26 -21.47
N ARG A 38 -11.58 16.44 -21.54
CA ARG A 38 -11.23 17.27 -20.38
C ARG A 38 -12.46 17.58 -19.52
N LYS A 39 -13.58 17.97 -20.15
CA LYS A 39 -14.85 18.23 -19.46
C LYS A 39 -15.42 16.96 -18.81
N ARG A 40 -15.27 15.80 -19.46
CA ARG A 40 -15.79 14.52 -18.96
C ARG A 40 -14.98 13.96 -17.78
N VAL A 41 -13.65 14.07 -17.81
CA VAL A 41 -12.77 13.50 -16.76
C VAL A 41 -12.69 14.39 -15.51
N LYS A 42 -12.76 15.71 -15.68
CA LYS A 42 -12.64 16.64 -14.56
C LYS A 42 -13.87 16.52 -13.66
N GLY A 43 -13.65 16.15 -12.40
CA GLY A 43 -14.69 15.95 -11.39
C GLY A 43 -15.41 14.62 -11.52
N SER A 44 -14.92 13.66 -12.31
CA SER A 44 -15.58 12.37 -12.54
C SER A 44 -15.38 11.36 -11.40
N PHE A 45 -15.37 11.81 -10.15
CA PHE A 45 -15.21 10.96 -8.97
C PHE A 45 -15.86 11.59 -7.73
N ASP A 46 -16.54 10.78 -6.93
CA ASP A 46 -17.12 11.20 -5.64
C ASP A 46 -16.15 10.93 -4.48
N PHE A 47 -15.33 9.88 -4.62
CA PHE A 47 -14.27 9.50 -3.70
C PHE A 47 -13.12 8.82 -4.47
N VAL A 48 -11.98 8.63 -3.81
CA VAL A 48 -10.83 7.91 -4.37
C VAL A 48 -10.38 6.79 -3.43
N GLY A 49 -10.25 5.59 -3.98
CA GLY A 49 -9.66 4.44 -3.31
C GLY A 49 -8.15 4.39 -3.52
N PHE A 50 -7.38 4.22 -2.43
CA PHE A 50 -5.95 3.97 -2.49
C PHE A 50 -5.60 2.62 -1.86
N ASN A 51 -4.90 1.80 -2.62
CA ASN A 51 -4.21 0.62 -2.12
C ASN A 51 -2.82 1.06 -1.66
N HIS A 52 -2.52 0.98 -0.37
CA HIS A 52 -1.25 1.46 0.18
C HIS A 52 -0.58 0.40 1.05
N TYR A 53 0.59 -0.06 0.66
CA TYR A 53 1.32 -1.14 1.36
C TYR A 53 2.72 -0.73 1.81
N ILE A 54 3.47 -0.03 0.95
CA ILE A 54 4.89 0.28 1.17
C ILE A 54 5.26 1.69 0.69
N ALA A 55 6.39 2.18 1.19
CA ALA A 55 7.10 3.31 0.61
C ALA A 55 8.22 2.81 -0.30
N VAL A 56 8.37 3.43 -1.47
CA VAL A 56 9.49 3.15 -2.38
C VAL A 56 10.42 4.35 -2.41
N TYR A 57 11.72 4.10 -2.26
CA TYR A 57 12.75 5.12 -2.36
C TYR A 57 13.22 5.25 -3.80
N VAL A 58 13.43 6.47 -4.23
CA VAL A 58 13.91 6.79 -5.58
C VAL A 58 14.94 7.90 -5.51
N LYS A 59 15.90 7.84 -6.43
CA LYS A 59 16.89 8.89 -6.65
C LYS A 59 16.61 9.58 -7.98
N ALA A 60 16.83 10.89 -8.02
CA ALA A 60 16.78 11.65 -9.26
C ALA A 60 17.86 11.14 -10.22
N ASP A 61 17.48 11.01 -11.49
CA ASP A 61 18.38 10.63 -12.57
C ASP A 61 17.94 11.33 -13.87
N LEU A 62 18.29 12.61 -13.98
CA LEU A 62 17.89 13.46 -15.10
C LEU A 62 18.51 13.00 -16.42
N SER A 63 19.66 12.32 -16.38
CA SER A 63 20.33 11.78 -17.56
C SER A 63 19.48 10.78 -18.34
N ARG A 64 18.49 10.16 -17.68
CA ARG A 64 17.53 9.26 -18.34
C ARG A 64 16.62 9.98 -19.33
N LEU A 65 16.44 11.30 -19.20
CA LEU A 65 15.64 12.09 -20.14
C LEU A 65 16.33 12.27 -21.51
N ASP A 66 17.65 12.11 -21.56
CA ASP A 66 18.45 12.22 -22.79
C ASP A 66 18.42 10.92 -23.63
N GLN A 67 17.86 9.84 -23.08
CA GLN A 67 17.77 8.56 -23.76
C GLN A 67 16.73 8.61 -24.89
N LYS A 68 17.09 8.03 -26.05
CA LYS A 68 16.17 7.94 -27.20
C LYS A 68 14.96 7.05 -26.92
N LEU A 69 15.19 5.91 -26.26
CA LEU A 69 14.13 4.99 -25.83
C LEU A 69 13.98 5.12 -24.32
N ARG A 70 12.77 5.44 -23.87
CA ARG A 70 12.47 5.67 -22.46
C ARG A 70 11.33 4.79 -22.01
N ASP A 71 11.57 4.11 -20.88
CA ASP A 71 10.54 3.44 -20.11
C ASP A 71 9.88 4.41 -19.12
N TYR A 72 8.94 3.88 -18.36
CA TYR A 72 8.23 4.61 -17.31
C TYR A 72 9.15 5.33 -16.31
N MET A 73 10.24 4.67 -15.87
CA MET A 73 11.15 5.22 -14.87
C MET A 73 12.05 6.30 -15.46
N ALA A 74 12.49 6.12 -16.71
CA ALA A 74 13.23 7.11 -17.46
C ALA A 74 12.40 8.39 -17.69
N ASP A 75 11.11 8.26 -18.01
CA ASP A 75 10.22 9.41 -18.13
C ASP A 75 9.99 10.14 -16.80
N ALA A 76 9.90 9.37 -15.71
CA ALA A 76 9.84 9.92 -14.37
C ALA A 76 11.17 10.57 -13.91
N ALA A 77 12.24 10.43 -14.70
CA ALA A 77 13.60 10.91 -14.44
C ALA A 77 14.15 10.43 -13.08
N VAL A 78 13.89 9.16 -12.76
CA VAL A 78 14.33 8.55 -11.51
C VAL A 78 14.86 7.13 -11.73
N LYS A 79 15.60 6.65 -10.74
CA LYS A 79 15.93 5.24 -10.57
C LYS A 79 15.51 4.78 -9.18
N TYR A 80 15.15 3.50 -9.05
CA TYR A 80 14.90 2.91 -7.75
C TYR A 80 16.15 3.01 -6.89
N ASP A 81 15.94 3.40 -5.65
CA ASP A 81 16.92 3.31 -4.60
C ASP A 81 16.40 2.26 -3.63
N MET A 82 17.14 1.18 -3.43
CA MET A 82 16.73 0.12 -2.51
C MET A 82 17.70 0.07 -1.32
N PRO A 83 17.75 1.12 -0.48
CA PRO A 83 18.78 1.26 0.56
C PRO A 83 18.72 0.18 1.64
N PHE A 84 17.62 -0.57 1.73
CA PHE A 84 17.41 -1.60 2.76
C PHE A 84 17.46 -3.04 2.23
N LEU A 85 17.75 -3.24 0.92
CA LEU A 85 17.91 -4.57 0.34
C LEU A 85 19.37 -4.99 0.36
N LYS A 86 19.70 -5.96 1.22
CA LYS A 86 20.94 -6.73 1.09
C LYS A 86 20.88 -7.54 -0.21
N SER A 87 21.91 -7.40 -1.03
CA SER A 87 22.01 -7.83 -2.43
C SER A 87 21.89 -9.33 -2.72
N SER A 88 21.61 -10.19 -1.73
CA SER A 88 21.76 -11.64 -1.88
C SER A 88 20.48 -12.44 -2.14
N ASN A 89 19.27 -11.89 -2.01
CA ASN A 89 18.02 -12.65 -2.25
C ASN A 89 17.15 -11.98 -3.32
N GLN A 90 17.33 -12.41 -4.56
CA GLN A 90 16.59 -11.89 -5.72
C GLN A 90 15.29 -12.67 -5.95
N PHE A 91 14.18 -12.15 -5.42
CA PHE A 91 12.88 -12.30 -6.08
C PHE A 91 12.76 -11.23 -7.19
N PRO A 92 11.88 -11.41 -8.19
CA PRO A 92 11.55 -10.30 -9.10
C PRO A 92 11.11 -9.11 -8.26
N PHE A 93 11.63 -7.92 -8.57
CA PHE A 93 11.47 -6.67 -7.79
C PHE A 93 12.31 -6.52 -6.51
N GLY A 94 13.13 -7.50 -6.12
CA GLY A 94 13.95 -7.40 -4.90
C GLY A 94 13.09 -7.44 -3.64
N LEU A 95 12.14 -8.38 -3.57
CA LEU A 95 11.25 -8.51 -2.43
C LEU A 95 11.81 -9.58 -1.49
N THR A 96 12.24 -9.20 -0.28
CA THR A 96 12.67 -10.17 0.73
C THR A 96 11.45 -10.78 1.44
N ASN A 97 11.69 -11.74 2.33
CA ASN A 97 10.71 -12.23 3.30
C ASN A 97 10.13 -11.12 4.20
N ASP A 98 10.74 -9.93 4.17
CA ASP A 98 10.31 -8.67 4.81
C ASP A 98 9.89 -7.64 3.74
N PHE A 99 9.19 -8.08 2.69
CA PHE A 99 8.73 -7.22 1.58
C PHE A 99 7.93 -6.00 2.07
N MET A 100 7.41 -6.07 3.29
CA MET A 100 6.53 -5.09 3.89
C MET A 100 7.09 -4.52 5.18
N SER A 101 8.29 -3.96 5.14
CA SER A 101 8.72 -3.09 6.24
C SER A 101 7.61 -2.05 6.49
N SER A 102 7.04 -2.08 7.70
CA SER A 102 5.92 -1.22 8.08
C SER A 102 6.29 0.24 7.85
N THR A 103 5.57 0.93 6.96
CA THR A 103 5.81 2.34 6.59
C THR A 103 4.57 3.22 6.75
N PRO A 104 3.90 3.20 7.93
CA PRO A 104 2.69 3.98 8.19
C PRO A 104 2.91 5.50 8.05
N TRP A 105 4.15 5.97 8.23
CA TRP A 105 4.51 7.37 7.98
C TRP A 105 4.33 7.78 6.50
N ALA A 106 4.47 6.84 5.55
CA ALA A 106 4.29 7.10 4.14
C ALA A 106 2.81 7.30 3.80
N LEU A 107 1.92 6.54 4.45
CA LEU A 107 0.48 6.75 4.35
C LEU A 107 0.10 8.17 4.79
N LYS A 108 0.65 8.64 5.92
CA LYS A 108 0.42 10.02 6.39
C LYS A 108 0.89 11.05 5.37
N LYS A 109 2.05 10.83 4.72
CA LYS A 109 2.56 11.72 3.67
C LYS A 109 1.66 11.71 2.43
N MET A 110 1.17 10.54 2.01
CA MET A 110 0.23 10.40 0.89
C MET A 110 -1.08 11.15 1.19
N LEU A 111 -1.68 10.93 2.35
CA LEU A 111 -2.93 11.60 2.75
C LEU A 111 -2.77 13.12 2.83
N LYS A 112 -1.66 13.61 3.42
CA LYS A 112 -1.31 15.04 3.41
C LYS A 112 -1.15 15.56 1.99
N HIS A 113 -0.54 14.80 1.09
CA HIS A 113 -0.35 15.18 -0.31
C HIS A 113 -1.70 15.35 -1.03
N LEU A 114 -2.63 14.41 -0.86
CA LEU A 114 -3.99 14.50 -1.41
C LEU A 114 -4.74 15.71 -0.85
N ARG A 115 -4.66 15.93 0.45
CA ARG A 115 -5.26 17.10 1.12
C ARG A 115 -4.78 18.42 0.52
N VAL A 116 -3.46 18.58 0.40
CA VAL A 116 -2.85 19.85 -0.02
C VAL A 116 -2.94 20.06 -1.53
N LYS A 117 -2.69 19.03 -2.34
CA LYS A 117 -2.56 19.17 -3.80
C LYS A 117 -3.87 18.96 -4.55
N TYR A 118 -4.79 18.15 -4.01
CA TYR A 118 -5.96 17.65 -4.74
C TYR A 118 -7.28 18.00 -4.06
N LYS A 119 -7.32 19.09 -3.29
CA LYS A 119 -8.52 19.65 -2.65
C LYS A 119 -9.19 18.72 -1.61
N ASN A 120 -8.40 17.88 -0.94
CA ASN A 120 -8.86 17.02 0.15
C ASN A 120 -10.10 16.17 -0.20
N PRO A 121 -10.01 15.32 -1.24
CA PRO A 121 -11.15 14.50 -1.67
C PRO A 121 -11.52 13.50 -0.57
N ALA A 122 -12.71 12.92 -0.66
CA ALA A 122 -13.04 11.74 0.14
C ALA A 122 -12.12 10.58 -0.25
N VAL A 123 -11.40 10.02 0.73
CA VAL A 123 -10.44 8.93 0.53
C VAL A 123 -10.92 7.69 1.24
N MET A 124 -10.84 6.54 0.56
CA MET A 124 -10.89 5.22 1.19
C MET A 124 -9.50 4.59 1.09
N ILE A 125 -8.97 4.10 2.21
CA ILE A 125 -7.85 3.15 2.16
C ILE A 125 -8.46 1.83 1.72
N HIS A 126 -8.43 1.60 0.41
CA HIS A 126 -9.17 0.53 -0.24
C HIS A 126 -8.50 -0.83 -0.04
N GLU A 127 -7.17 -0.83 0.13
CA GLU A 127 -6.44 -2.00 0.60
C GLU A 127 -5.22 -1.60 1.43
N ASN A 128 -5.04 -2.30 2.54
CA ASN A 128 -3.81 -2.35 3.33
C ASN A 128 -3.76 -3.68 4.11
N GLY A 129 -2.58 -4.29 4.22
CA GLY A 129 -2.37 -5.46 5.05
C GLY A 129 -0.95 -5.98 4.94
N ALA A 130 -0.62 -7.02 5.71
CA ALA A 130 0.73 -7.59 5.75
C ALA A 130 0.72 -9.07 5.36
N ALA A 131 1.59 -9.42 4.41
CA ALA A 131 1.78 -10.79 3.97
C ALA A 131 2.62 -11.57 4.99
N GLY A 132 2.18 -12.78 5.34
CA GLY A 132 2.99 -13.79 6.01
C GLY A 132 3.35 -14.91 5.05
N GLN A 133 4.32 -15.74 5.45
CA GLN A 133 4.60 -16.99 4.73
C GLN A 133 3.65 -18.10 5.17
N SER A 134 3.54 -19.14 4.35
CA SER A 134 2.85 -20.36 4.77
C SER A 134 3.60 -21.00 5.96
N ASP A 135 2.85 -21.56 6.90
CA ASP A 135 3.41 -22.29 8.05
C ASP A 135 4.33 -23.41 7.54
N PRO A 136 5.65 -23.39 7.83
CA PRO A 136 6.59 -24.40 7.36
C PRO A 136 6.24 -25.81 7.85
N SER A 137 5.53 -25.93 8.98
CA SER A 137 5.09 -27.22 9.53
C SER A 137 3.86 -27.79 8.81
N GLY A 138 3.18 -26.99 7.98
CA GLY A 138 1.88 -27.32 7.40
C GLY A 138 0.73 -27.40 8.42
N GLY A 139 1.01 -27.17 9.71
CA GLY A 139 0.06 -27.32 10.81
C GLY A 139 -0.98 -26.20 10.90
N ASN A 140 -0.82 -25.11 10.15
CA ASN A 140 -1.69 -23.93 10.22
C ASN A 140 -1.75 -23.32 11.65
N THR A 141 -0.64 -23.45 12.39
CA THR A 141 -0.48 -23.01 13.79
C THR A 141 0.21 -21.66 13.93
N TYR A 142 0.59 -21.04 12.81
CA TYR A 142 1.39 -19.82 12.79
C TYR A 142 0.68 -18.65 13.48
N ASP A 143 1.31 -18.15 14.54
CA ASP A 143 0.91 -16.91 15.22
C ASP A 143 1.31 -15.69 14.38
N ASP A 144 0.32 -14.88 13.98
CA ASP A 144 0.48 -13.74 13.10
C ASP A 144 0.39 -12.39 13.81
N GLU A 145 0.92 -12.31 15.03
CA GLU A 145 1.00 -11.07 15.81
C GLU A 145 1.57 -9.89 15.00
N PHE A 146 2.59 -10.14 14.16
CA PHE A 146 3.18 -9.11 13.27
C PHE A 146 2.13 -8.42 12.38
N ARG A 147 1.11 -9.15 11.91
CA ARG A 147 0.03 -8.62 11.08
C ARG A 147 -0.88 -7.71 11.91
N SER A 148 -1.13 -8.08 13.16
CA SER A 148 -1.88 -7.26 14.12
C SER A 148 -1.16 -5.94 14.35
N GLN A 149 0.15 -5.98 14.64
CA GLN A 149 0.97 -4.79 14.81
C GLN A 149 0.97 -3.90 13.56
N PHE A 150 1.12 -4.49 12.37
CA PHE A 150 1.08 -3.75 11.11
C PHE A 150 -0.27 -3.03 10.91
N LEU A 151 -1.39 -3.73 11.09
CA LEU A 151 -2.71 -3.14 10.94
C LEU A 151 -2.92 -2.01 11.93
N GLN A 152 -2.51 -2.21 13.18
CA GLN A 152 -2.58 -1.19 14.21
C GLN A 152 -1.79 0.07 13.85
N ASP A 153 -0.53 -0.07 13.42
CA ASP A 153 0.35 1.04 13.00
C ASP A 153 -0.31 1.90 11.89
N TYR A 154 -0.91 1.24 10.90
CA TYR A 154 -1.55 1.91 9.77
C TYR A 154 -2.90 2.54 10.13
N ILE A 155 -3.68 1.91 11.01
CA ILE A 155 -4.93 2.46 11.52
C ILE A 155 -4.65 3.69 12.41
N GLU A 156 -3.65 3.63 13.29
CA GLU A 156 -3.17 4.78 14.09
C GLU A 156 -2.73 5.94 13.18
N ALA A 157 -1.94 5.65 12.14
CA ALA A 157 -1.51 6.64 11.17
C ALA A 157 -2.68 7.25 10.36
N THR A 158 -3.69 6.45 10.03
CA THR A 158 -4.92 6.91 9.40
C THR A 158 -5.69 7.85 10.32
N LEU A 159 -5.91 7.45 11.57
CA LEU A 159 -6.58 8.26 12.59
C LEU A 159 -5.84 9.59 12.82
N HIS A 160 -4.50 9.55 12.91
CA HIS A 160 -3.68 10.76 13.01
C HIS A 160 -3.84 11.67 11.78
N SER A 161 -3.97 11.12 10.58
CA SER A 161 -4.21 11.90 9.36
C SER A 161 -5.61 12.53 9.35
N ILE A 162 -6.63 11.81 9.82
CA ILE A 162 -8.01 12.31 9.98
C ILE A 162 -8.05 13.45 10.99
N ARG A 163 -7.45 13.27 12.17
CA ARG A 163 -7.34 14.32 13.21
C ARG A 163 -6.61 15.57 12.71
N ASN A 164 -5.72 15.40 11.72
CA ASN A 164 -5.05 16.50 11.04
C ASN A 164 -5.82 17.05 9.83
N GLY A 165 -7.08 16.67 9.62
CA GLY A 165 -7.96 17.23 8.59
C GLY A 165 -7.91 16.55 7.22
N SER A 166 -7.30 15.36 7.10
CA SER A 166 -7.44 14.55 5.87
C SER A 166 -8.82 13.91 5.82
N ASN A 167 -9.52 14.00 4.69
CA ASN A 167 -10.88 13.44 4.53
C ASN A 167 -10.86 11.94 4.21
N VAL A 168 -10.44 11.11 5.19
CA VAL A 168 -10.49 9.65 5.05
C VAL A 168 -11.80 9.14 5.64
N GLN A 169 -12.53 8.34 4.86
CA GLN A 169 -13.88 7.85 5.19
C GLN A 169 -13.97 6.34 5.34
N GLY A 170 -12.92 5.60 4.96
CA GLY A 170 -12.92 4.15 5.05
C GLY A 170 -11.52 3.55 5.10
N TYR A 171 -11.42 2.38 5.72
CA TYR A 171 -10.21 1.58 5.80
C TYR A 171 -10.56 0.10 5.63
N PHE A 172 -9.99 -0.53 4.61
CA PHE A 172 -10.27 -1.90 4.23
C PHE A 172 -9.01 -2.74 4.30
N VAL A 173 -9.07 -3.80 5.11
CA VAL A 173 -7.96 -4.74 5.27
C VAL A 173 -7.91 -5.69 4.07
N TRP A 174 -6.73 -5.81 3.46
CA TRP A 174 -6.41 -6.91 2.57
C TRP A 174 -5.65 -7.98 3.37
N SER A 175 -6.26 -9.14 3.67
CA SER A 175 -7.56 -9.59 3.21
C SER A 175 -8.33 -10.32 4.31
N PHE A 176 -9.62 -10.56 4.09
CA PHE A 176 -10.42 -11.35 5.00
C PHE A 176 -9.94 -12.81 5.06
N LEU A 177 -9.72 -13.45 3.91
CA LEU A 177 -9.22 -14.82 3.77
C LEU A 177 -7.89 -14.82 3.01
N ASP A 178 -7.06 -15.84 3.23
CA ASP A 178 -6.00 -16.14 2.26
C ASP A 178 -6.62 -16.46 0.89
N VAL A 179 -6.06 -15.84 -0.16
CA VAL A 179 -6.51 -15.99 -1.55
C VAL A 179 -5.33 -16.33 -2.47
N PHE A 180 -5.60 -16.41 -3.77
CA PHE A 180 -4.57 -16.52 -4.79
C PHE A 180 -3.95 -15.15 -5.07
N GLU A 181 -2.69 -14.94 -4.67
CA GLU A 181 -1.99 -13.64 -4.72
C GLU A 181 -1.26 -13.42 -6.06
N TYR A 182 -1.91 -13.73 -7.18
CA TYR A 182 -1.40 -13.54 -8.55
C TYR A 182 0.09 -13.93 -8.73
N LEU A 183 1.00 -12.95 -8.68
CA LEU A 183 2.44 -13.11 -8.83
C LEU A 183 3.08 -14.03 -7.77
N PHE A 184 2.45 -14.14 -6.61
CA PHE A 184 2.93 -14.94 -5.49
C PHE A 184 2.19 -16.28 -5.36
N GLY A 185 1.12 -16.48 -6.10
CA GLY A 185 0.24 -17.65 -5.99
C GLY A 185 -0.24 -17.83 -4.55
N TYR A 186 -0.11 -19.04 -4.01
CA TYR A 186 -0.47 -19.35 -2.63
C TYR A 186 0.72 -19.23 -1.65
N ARG A 187 1.83 -18.60 -2.05
CA ARG A 187 3.03 -18.53 -1.18
C ARG A 187 2.91 -17.47 -0.10
N LEU A 188 2.28 -16.34 -0.44
CA LEU A 188 2.00 -15.25 0.49
C LEU A 188 0.59 -15.36 1.04
N ARG A 189 0.45 -15.05 2.33
CA ARG A 189 -0.78 -15.17 3.11
C ARG A 189 -1.15 -13.80 3.67
N PHE A 190 -2.18 -13.14 3.14
CA PHE A 190 -2.67 -11.85 3.63
C PHE A 190 -3.88 -11.97 4.56
N GLY A 191 -4.55 -13.13 4.55
CA GLY A 191 -5.80 -13.32 5.25
C GLY A 191 -5.67 -13.14 6.76
N VAL A 192 -6.58 -12.40 7.37
CA VAL A 192 -6.78 -12.48 8.83
C VAL A 192 -7.38 -13.84 9.22
N TYR A 193 -8.07 -14.51 8.29
CA TYR A 193 -8.34 -15.95 8.34
C TYR A 193 -7.44 -16.68 7.36
N GLY A 194 -6.79 -17.73 7.84
CA GLY A 194 -6.04 -18.64 6.99
C GLY A 194 -6.95 -19.60 6.23
N VAL A 195 -6.49 -20.07 5.07
CA VAL A 195 -7.15 -21.13 4.31
C VAL A 195 -6.18 -22.29 4.15
N ASP A 196 -6.63 -23.49 4.52
CA ASP A 196 -5.90 -24.72 4.22
C ASP A 196 -6.12 -25.10 2.75
N PHE A 197 -5.12 -24.84 1.91
CA PHE A 197 -5.16 -25.17 0.49
C PHE A 197 -4.89 -26.65 0.18
N ASN A 198 -4.39 -27.42 1.15
CA ASN A 198 -4.21 -28.87 1.03
C ASN A 198 -5.50 -29.63 1.37
N SER A 199 -6.34 -29.07 2.25
CA SER A 199 -7.66 -29.60 2.52
C SER A 199 -8.57 -29.51 1.29
N THR A 200 -9.22 -30.61 0.92
CA THR A 200 -10.22 -30.68 -0.16
C THR A 200 -11.43 -29.79 0.10
N THR A 201 -11.74 -29.50 1.37
CA THR A 201 -12.86 -28.64 1.77
C THR A 201 -12.46 -27.17 1.92
N ARG A 202 -11.16 -26.84 1.74
CA ARG A 202 -10.61 -25.48 1.95
C ARG A 202 -11.01 -24.93 3.31
N THR A 203 -10.64 -25.65 4.37
CA THR A 203 -10.95 -25.27 5.75
C THR A 203 -10.39 -23.88 6.04
N ARG A 204 -11.20 -23.02 6.67
CA ARG A 204 -10.77 -21.69 7.14
C ARG A 204 -10.42 -21.80 8.62
N TYR A 205 -9.37 -21.12 9.07
CA TYR A 205 -9.00 -21.04 10.47
C TYR A 205 -8.72 -19.60 10.87
N GLN A 206 -9.15 -19.24 12.08
CA GLN A 206 -8.98 -17.90 12.61
C GLN A 206 -7.51 -17.70 13.04
N ARG A 207 -6.90 -16.57 12.65
CA ARG A 207 -5.58 -16.18 13.15
C ARG A 207 -5.68 -15.17 14.29
N HIS A 208 -4.56 -14.90 14.96
CA HIS A 208 -4.49 -13.89 16.01
C HIS A 208 -4.93 -12.51 15.49
N SER A 209 -4.52 -12.13 14.27
CA SER A 209 -4.93 -10.85 13.67
C SER A 209 -6.45 -10.72 13.46
N ALA A 210 -7.17 -11.81 13.19
CA ALA A 210 -8.64 -11.77 13.13
C ALA A 210 -9.26 -11.55 14.51
N GLN A 211 -8.68 -12.14 15.56
CA GLN A 211 -9.13 -11.92 16.95
C GLN A 211 -8.88 -10.48 17.36
N TRP A 212 -7.66 -9.97 17.12
CA TRP A 212 -7.28 -8.58 17.37
C TRP A 212 -8.19 -7.60 16.61
N TYR A 213 -8.37 -7.80 15.29
CA TYR A 213 -9.17 -6.88 14.47
C TYR A 213 -10.65 -6.87 14.87
N SER A 214 -11.21 -8.04 15.22
CA SER A 214 -12.57 -8.15 15.76
C SER A 214 -12.72 -7.41 17.10
N SER A 215 -11.73 -7.52 17.99
CA SER A 215 -11.69 -6.79 19.27
C SER A 215 -11.63 -5.28 19.04
N PHE A 216 -10.72 -4.81 18.19
CA PHE A 216 -10.60 -3.40 17.81
C PHE A 216 -11.92 -2.83 17.28
N LEU A 217 -12.58 -3.52 16.35
CA LEU A 217 -13.88 -3.08 15.80
C LEU A 217 -14.99 -3.00 16.84
N ARG A 218 -14.89 -3.75 17.95
CA ARG A 218 -15.83 -3.70 19.09
C ARG A 218 -15.44 -2.67 20.15
N GLY A 219 -14.46 -1.82 19.88
CA GLY A 219 -13.98 -0.79 20.81
C GLY A 219 -12.88 -1.26 21.77
N GLY A 220 -12.25 -2.40 21.50
CA GLY A 220 -11.02 -2.81 22.18
C GLY A 220 -9.87 -1.82 21.96
N GLU A 221 -8.92 -1.78 22.89
CA GLU A 221 -7.78 -0.87 22.80
C GLU A 221 -6.89 -1.21 21.59
N LEU A 222 -6.37 -0.16 20.93
CA LEU A 222 -5.43 -0.31 19.81
C LEU A 222 -4.15 -1.03 20.25
N ARG A 223 -3.66 -0.73 21.46
CA ARG A 223 -2.52 -1.40 22.11
C ARG A 223 -3.04 -2.06 23.37
N PRO A 224 -2.83 -3.36 23.60
CA PRO A 224 -2.87 -3.89 24.95
C PRO A 224 -1.89 -3.08 25.81
N VAL A 225 -2.26 -2.77 27.06
CA VAL A 225 -1.29 -2.33 28.07
C VAL A 225 -0.09 -3.27 28.00
N ALA A 226 1.12 -2.72 27.81
CA ALA A 226 2.33 -3.51 27.67
C ALA A 226 2.35 -4.60 28.75
N LEU A 227 2.36 -5.87 28.34
CA LEU A 227 2.58 -6.95 29.29
C LEU A 227 3.96 -6.67 29.92
N PRO A 228 4.07 -6.65 31.26
CA PRO A 228 5.35 -6.42 31.92
C PRO A 228 6.36 -7.40 31.35
N ASP A 229 7.55 -6.87 31.00
CA ASP A 229 8.64 -7.63 30.40
C ASP A 229 8.72 -9.01 31.03
N ARG A 230 8.56 -10.07 30.21
CA ARG A 230 8.94 -11.40 30.65
C ARG A 230 10.42 -11.30 30.98
N ALA A 231 10.75 -11.24 32.26
CA ALA A 231 12.09 -11.41 32.76
C ALA A 231 12.56 -12.77 32.24
N TYR A 232 13.36 -12.77 31.18
CA TYR A 232 14.19 -13.90 30.87
C TYR A 232 15.16 -14.02 32.05
N SER A 233 14.83 -14.90 32.98
CA SER A 233 15.77 -15.37 33.99
C SER A 233 17.02 -15.87 33.28
N GLN A 234 18.16 -15.36 33.73
CA GLN A 234 19.51 -15.71 33.28
C GLN A 234 19.76 -17.21 33.31
#